data_AF-A0A815RPT4-F1
#
_entry.id   AF-A0A815RPT4-F1
#
_cell.length_a   1.000
_cell.length_b   1.000
_cell.length_c   1.000
_cell.angle_alpha   90.00
_cell.angle_beta   90.00
_cell.angle_gamma   90.00
#
_symmetry.space_group_name_H-M   'P 1'
#
loop_
_entity.id
_entity.type
_entity.pdbx_description
1 polymer ?
#
loop_
_entity_poly.entity_id
_entity_poly.type
_entity_poly.pdbx_seq_one_letter_code
_entity_poly.pdbx_strand_id
1 'polypeptide(L)'
;MPSKPFYAYSSYTVGFIHATCEYFGVSLLADDKIACFMVEKAAEGLITEGKLIGKQQEGKWMADQLLYFKEDSFEEIAKCCVWLYCKESFVYKKLNEIMRLDGDEDHALLFQSKVPTLGPFAYLLRNFKLSTSLKKSTVYRGDNLSNNLIGKWQKEKENARGYYRQLTAFTSTSRSREKAEFMDCNVLFIFDINECFDGYDVSPFSCLNEEEFLLDPGTLFHIVSCQFDVNKKKWLIHLKSSMLVVMGDIEIN
;
A
#
# COMPACT_ATOMS: atom_id res chain seq x y z
N MET A 1 6.80 14.82 0.67
CA MET A 1 5.84 13.76 0.26
C MET A 1 4.55 14.43 -0.13
N PRO A 2 3.87 14.01 -1.22
CA PRO A 2 2.56 14.55 -1.56
C PRO A 2 1.59 14.33 -0.39
N SER A 3 0.84 15.38 -0.06
CA SER A 3 0.05 15.54 1.17
C SER A 3 -1.27 14.76 1.19
N LYS A 4 -1.42 13.74 0.33
CA LYS A 4 -2.65 12.98 0.15
C LYS A 4 -2.38 11.49 0.38
N PRO A 5 -2.50 10.98 1.61
CA PRO A 5 -2.40 9.54 1.84
C PRO A 5 -3.64 8.78 1.32
N PHE A 6 -4.73 9.47 0.96
CA PHE A 6 -6.01 8.88 0.54
C PHE A 6 -6.69 9.74 -0.53
N TYR A 7 -7.47 9.09 -1.41
CA TYR A 7 -8.30 9.76 -2.42
C TYR A 7 -9.79 9.78 -2.02
N ALA A 8 -10.56 10.77 -2.50
CA ALA A 8 -12.01 10.84 -2.31
C ALA A 8 -12.69 10.03 -3.41
N TYR A 9 -13.41 8.97 -3.03
CA TYR A 9 -14.09 7.99 -3.91
C TYR A 9 -14.24 8.39 -5.40
N SER A 10 -13.42 7.80 -6.28
CA SER A 10 -13.67 7.74 -7.72
C SER A 10 -13.33 6.34 -8.25
N SER A 11 -14.33 5.46 -8.28
CA SER A 11 -14.26 4.10 -8.83
C SER A 11 -13.27 3.13 -8.15
N TYR A 12 -13.57 1.82 -8.20
CA TYR A 12 -12.84 0.74 -7.52
C TYR A 12 -11.44 0.45 -8.10
N THR A 13 -10.77 1.42 -8.71
CA THR A 13 -9.55 1.18 -9.47
C THR A 13 -8.34 1.21 -8.55
N VAL A 14 -7.62 0.09 -8.50
CA VAL A 14 -6.20 0.07 -8.12
C VAL A 14 -5.43 0.74 -9.28
N GLY A 15 -5.58 2.07 -9.45
CA GLY A 15 -5.32 2.76 -10.71
C GLY A 15 -3.94 2.47 -11.29
N PHE A 16 -2.92 2.45 -10.44
CA PHE A 16 -1.55 2.15 -10.87
C PHE A 16 -1.36 0.69 -11.34
N ILE A 17 -1.96 -0.28 -10.65
CA ILE A 17 -1.88 -1.70 -11.04
C ILE A 17 -2.69 -1.95 -12.32
N HIS A 18 -3.86 -1.33 -12.44
CA HIS A 18 -4.67 -1.44 -13.64
C HIS A 18 -3.96 -0.86 -14.86
N ALA A 19 -3.42 0.36 -14.73
CA ALA A 19 -2.62 0.99 -15.78
C ALA A 19 -1.40 0.13 -16.17
N THR A 20 -0.79 -0.55 -15.21
CA THR A 20 0.28 -1.52 -15.47
C THR A 20 -0.22 -2.69 -16.31
N CYS A 21 -1.34 -3.30 -15.93
CA CYS A 21 -1.93 -4.41 -16.67
C CYS A 21 -2.27 -4.01 -18.11
N GLU A 22 -2.87 -2.83 -18.31
CA GLU A 22 -3.18 -2.27 -19.62
C GLU A 22 -1.94 -2.01 -20.46
N TYR A 23 -0.91 -1.38 -19.88
CA TYR A 23 0.33 -1.06 -20.59
C TYR A 23 1.06 -2.32 -21.09
N PHE A 24 1.11 -3.37 -20.27
CA PHE A 24 1.80 -4.62 -20.60
C PHE A 24 0.91 -5.67 -21.28
N GLY A 25 -0.40 -5.43 -21.39
CA GLY A 25 -1.35 -6.38 -21.98
C GLY A 25 -1.49 -7.68 -21.18
N VAL A 26 -1.44 -7.60 -19.85
CA VAL A 26 -1.50 -8.76 -18.94
C VAL A 26 -2.77 -8.74 -18.08
N SER A 27 -3.19 -9.91 -17.59
CA SER A 27 -4.33 -10.01 -16.67
C SER A 27 -3.98 -9.55 -15.26
N LEU A 28 -4.99 -9.10 -14.51
CA LEU A 28 -4.84 -8.71 -13.11
C LEU A 28 -4.44 -9.89 -12.21
N LEU A 29 -4.91 -11.09 -12.55
CA LEU A 29 -4.51 -12.35 -11.93
C LEU A 29 -3.24 -12.85 -12.61
N ALA A 30 -2.18 -13.04 -11.83
CA ALA A 30 -0.91 -13.56 -12.33
C ALA A 30 -0.97 -15.09 -12.49
N ASP A 31 -0.41 -15.58 -13.58
CA ASP A 31 0.07 -16.96 -13.70
C ASP A 31 1.60 -16.97 -13.76
N ASP A 32 2.23 -18.15 -13.73
CA ASP A 32 3.69 -18.27 -13.69
C ASP A 32 4.38 -17.63 -14.93
N LYS A 33 3.72 -17.63 -16.10
CA LYS A 33 4.29 -17.03 -17.31
C LYS A 33 4.26 -15.50 -17.23
N ILE A 34 3.13 -14.95 -16.79
CA ILE A 34 2.99 -13.51 -16.56
C ILE A 34 3.96 -13.08 -15.46
N ALA A 35 4.10 -13.87 -14.39
CA ALA A 35 5.03 -13.60 -13.32
C ALA A 35 6.48 -13.48 -13.81
N CYS A 36 6.97 -14.46 -14.56
CA CYS A 36 8.31 -14.46 -15.13
C CYS A 36 8.55 -13.22 -16.02
N PHE A 37 7.60 -12.92 -16.90
CA PHE A 37 7.66 -11.70 -17.72
C PHE A 37 7.70 -10.42 -16.87
N MET A 38 6.85 -10.33 -15.84
CA MET A 38 6.78 -9.16 -14.96
C MET A 38 8.02 -9.03 -14.08
N VAL A 39 8.71 -10.12 -13.73
CA VAL A 39 10.01 -10.09 -13.04
C VAL A 39 11.07 -9.42 -13.90
N GLU A 40 11.16 -9.76 -15.18
CA GLU A 40 12.11 -9.12 -16.11
C GLU A 40 11.82 -7.62 -16.22
N LYS A 41 10.55 -7.24 -16.35
CA LYS A 41 10.14 -5.83 -16.42
C LYS A 41 10.34 -5.08 -15.11
N ALA A 42 10.13 -5.72 -13.97
CA ALA A 42 10.44 -5.14 -12.66
C ALA A 42 11.95 -4.91 -12.53
N ALA A 43 12.78 -5.88 -12.89
CA ALA A 43 14.24 -5.75 -12.84
C ALA A 43 14.76 -4.60 -13.74
N GLU A 44 14.30 -4.52 -14.99
CA GLU A 44 14.61 -3.42 -15.92
C GLU A 44 14.21 -2.05 -15.32
N GLY A 45 13.02 -1.99 -14.74
CA GLY A 45 12.47 -0.80 -14.12
C GLY A 45 13.25 -0.34 -12.89
N LEU A 46 13.63 -1.26 -12.01
CA LEU A 46 14.45 -0.99 -10.81
C LEU A 46 15.82 -0.43 -11.17
N ILE A 47 16.48 -0.99 -12.19
CA ILE A 47 17.76 -0.47 -12.70
C ILE A 47 17.58 0.96 -13.22
N THR A 48 16.50 1.19 -13.96
CA THR A 48 16.20 2.50 -14.58
C THR A 48 15.93 3.56 -13.52
N GLU A 49 15.03 3.29 -12.57
CA GLU A 49 14.70 4.23 -11.49
C GLU A 49 15.91 4.46 -10.57
N GLY A 50 16.65 3.40 -10.22
CA GLY A 50 17.89 3.53 -9.46
C GLY A 50 18.90 4.46 -10.15
N LYS A 51 19.03 4.41 -11.48
CA LYS A 51 19.88 5.35 -12.23
C LYS A 51 19.38 6.79 -12.15
N LEU A 52 18.08 7.01 -12.31
CA LEU A 52 17.49 8.35 -12.31
C LEU A 52 17.66 9.10 -10.99
N ILE A 53 17.73 8.39 -9.87
CA ILE A 53 17.79 9.00 -8.53
C ILE A 53 19.19 8.91 -7.88
N GLY A 54 20.23 8.48 -8.60
CA GLY A 54 21.57 8.36 -8.03
C GLY A 54 21.76 7.14 -7.11
N LYS A 55 20.93 6.10 -7.27
CA LYS A 55 20.93 4.83 -6.51
C LYS A 55 21.20 3.63 -7.43
N GLN A 56 22.13 3.78 -8.38
CA GLN A 56 22.41 2.79 -9.44
C GLN A 56 22.76 1.41 -8.87
N GLN A 57 23.62 1.37 -7.86
CA GLN A 57 24.09 0.12 -7.26
C GLN A 57 22.96 -0.59 -6.52
N GLU A 58 22.13 0.15 -5.78
CA GLU A 58 20.95 -0.37 -5.09
C GLU A 58 19.93 -0.92 -6.09
N GLY A 59 19.60 -0.16 -7.15
CA GLY A 59 18.68 -0.61 -8.19
C GLY A 59 19.14 -1.86 -8.93
N LYS A 60 20.43 -1.96 -9.25
CA LYS A 60 21.02 -3.17 -9.84
C LYS A 60 20.95 -4.34 -8.88
N TRP A 61 21.35 -4.15 -7.62
CA TRP A 61 21.32 -5.21 -6.62
C TRP A 61 19.90 -5.76 -6.44
N MET A 62 18.88 -4.90 -6.32
CA MET A 62 17.48 -5.34 -6.20
C MET A 62 16.99 -6.08 -7.45
N ALA A 63 17.37 -5.63 -8.64
CA ALA A 63 17.06 -6.31 -9.88
C ALA A 63 17.70 -7.71 -9.95
N ASP A 64 18.97 -7.84 -9.53
CA ASP A 64 19.67 -9.13 -9.46
C ASP A 64 18.96 -10.09 -8.47
N GLN A 65 18.43 -9.57 -7.35
CA GLN A 65 17.63 -10.39 -6.42
C GLN A 65 16.33 -10.90 -7.07
N LEU A 66 15.59 -10.06 -7.80
CA LEU A 66 14.37 -10.51 -8.49
C LEU A 66 14.67 -11.53 -9.59
N LEU A 67 15.70 -11.28 -10.40
CA LEU A 67 16.07 -12.17 -11.51
C LEU A 67 16.55 -13.54 -11.04
N TYR A 68 17.09 -13.64 -9.81
CA TYR A 68 17.46 -14.92 -9.21
C TYR A 68 16.26 -15.87 -9.07
N PHE A 69 15.09 -15.35 -8.69
CA PHE A 69 13.85 -16.13 -8.49
C PHE A 69 12.97 -16.22 -9.74
N LYS A 70 13.44 -15.75 -10.90
CA LYS A 70 12.59 -15.59 -12.10
C LYS A 70 11.91 -16.87 -12.58
N GLU A 71 12.60 -18.00 -12.46
CA GLU A 71 12.12 -19.32 -12.88
C GLU A 71 11.49 -20.12 -11.72
N ASP A 72 11.43 -19.53 -10.52
CA ASP A 72 10.78 -20.15 -9.36
C ASP A 72 9.26 -19.93 -9.39
N SER A 73 8.57 -20.50 -8.41
CA SER A 73 7.13 -20.29 -8.26
C SER A 73 6.79 -18.83 -8.02
N PHE A 74 5.58 -18.43 -8.43
CA PHE A 74 5.09 -17.07 -8.16
C PHE A 74 5.13 -16.71 -6.66
N GLU A 75 4.94 -17.69 -5.77
CA GLU A 75 5.04 -17.48 -4.33
C GLU A 75 6.44 -17.00 -3.91
N GLU A 76 7.51 -17.61 -4.43
CA GLU A 76 8.89 -17.21 -4.11
C GLU A 76 9.25 -15.84 -4.69
N ILE A 77 8.80 -15.56 -5.92
CA ILE A 77 8.93 -14.24 -6.54
C ILE A 77 8.25 -13.17 -5.67
N ALA A 78 7.03 -13.45 -5.21
CA ALA A 78 6.26 -12.51 -4.41
C ALA A 78 6.88 -12.31 -3.01
N LYS A 79 7.40 -13.36 -2.37
CA LYS A 79 8.19 -13.25 -1.13
C LYS A 79 9.41 -12.35 -1.32
N CYS A 80 10.14 -12.50 -2.42
CA CYS A 80 11.26 -11.63 -2.75
C CYS A 80 10.80 -10.17 -2.91
N CYS A 81 9.68 -9.92 -3.60
CA CYS A 81 9.13 -8.56 -3.76
C CYS A 81 8.78 -7.92 -2.40
N VAL A 82 8.11 -8.67 -1.52
CA VAL A 82 7.76 -8.20 -0.16
C VAL A 82 9.04 -7.88 0.62
N TRP A 83 10.02 -8.79 0.63
CA TRP A 83 11.28 -8.57 1.32
C TRP A 83 12.04 -7.33 0.80
N LEU A 84 12.06 -7.11 -0.52
CA LEU A 84 12.66 -5.93 -1.13
C LEU A 84 11.90 -4.65 -0.79
N TYR A 85 10.57 -4.72 -0.68
CA TYR A 85 9.70 -3.61 -0.32
C TYR A 85 9.84 -3.21 1.16
N CYS A 86 9.92 -4.18 2.07
CA CYS A 86 10.06 -3.93 3.51
C CYS A 86 11.47 -3.45 3.91
N LYS A 87 12.46 -3.50 3.01
CA LYS A 87 13.75 -2.87 3.23
C LYS A 87 13.63 -1.35 3.20
N GLU A 88 14.54 -0.66 3.88
CA GLU A 88 14.71 0.78 3.71
C GLU A 88 15.34 1.11 2.34
N SER A 89 14.63 0.77 1.27
CA SER A 89 15.04 0.95 -0.11
C SER A 89 14.34 2.13 -0.77
N PHE A 90 14.88 2.58 -1.91
CA PHE A 90 14.22 3.61 -2.70
C PHE A 90 12.87 3.16 -3.26
N VAL A 91 12.67 1.85 -3.47
CA VAL A 91 11.47 1.30 -4.11
C VAL A 91 10.25 1.56 -3.28
N TYR A 92 10.28 1.25 -1.98
CA TYR A 92 9.18 1.57 -1.05
C TYR A 92 8.78 3.05 -1.14
N LYS A 93 9.77 3.95 -1.04
CA LYS A 93 9.55 5.40 -1.00
C LYS A 93 8.98 5.90 -2.33
N LYS A 94 9.62 5.54 -3.44
CA LYS A 94 9.27 6.04 -4.78
C LYS A 94 7.97 5.43 -5.31
N LEU A 95 7.76 4.13 -5.10
CA LEU A 95 6.53 3.46 -5.53
C LEU A 95 5.30 4.09 -4.86
N ASN A 96 5.34 4.22 -3.53
CA ASN A 96 4.22 4.83 -2.80
C ASN A 96 4.03 6.31 -3.13
N GLU A 97 5.10 7.05 -3.44
CA GLU A 97 5.02 8.43 -3.91
C GLU A 97 4.24 8.52 -5.23
N ILE A 98 4.59 7.70 -6.22
CA ILE A 98 3.96 7.70 -7.53
C ILE A 98 2.52 7.21 -7.47
N MET A 99 2.26 6.12 -6.74
CA MET A 99 0.89 5.59 -6.60
C MET A 99 -0.07 6.60 -5.95
N ARG A 100 0.42 7.48 -5.07
CA ARG A 100 -0.41 8.55 -4.47
C ARG A 100 -0.76 9.68 -5.43
N LEU A 101 -0.16 9.72 -6.62
CA LEU A 101 -0.52 10.67 -7.69
C LEU A 101 -1.74 10.21 -8.49
N ASP A 102 -2.32 9.04 -8.18
CA ASP A 102 -3.54 8.56 -8.82
C ASP A 102 -4.67 9.59 -8.66
N GLY A 103 -5.34 9.90 -9.78
CA GLY A 103 -6.37 10.92 -9.88
C GLY A 103 -5.88 12.38 -9.70
N ASP A 104 -4.57 12.65 -9.69
CA ASP A 104 -3.99 13.99 -9.65
C ASP A 104 -3.69 14.50 -11.07
N GLU A 105 -4.56 15.36 -11.61
CA GLU A 105 -4.48 15.86 -12.99
C GLU A 105 -3.17 16.59 -13.28
N ASP A 106 -2.64 17.35 -12.32
CA ASP A 106 -1.39 18.10 -12.47
C ASP A 106 -0.17 17.18 -12.64
N HIS A 107 -0.27 15.94 -12.14
CA HIS A 107 0.82 14.97 -12.14
C HIS A 107 0.52 13.73 -13.00
N ALA A 108 -0.54 13.75 -13.82
CA ALA A 108 -0.97 12.60 -14.61
C ALA A 108 0.13 12.09 -15.56
N LEU A 109 0.88 12.99 -16.20
CA LEU A 109 2.01 12.62 -17.07
C LEU A 109 3.14 11.94 -16.31
N LEU A 110 3.46 12.43 -15.10
CA LEU A 110 4.46 11.81 -14.25
C LEU A 110 4.01 10.41 -13.82
N PHE A 111 2.76 10.27 -13.36
CA PHE A 111 2.17 8.98 -13.01
C PHE A 111 2.28 7.98 -14.18
N GLN A 112 1.83 8.37 -15.38
CA GLN A 112 1.87 7.52 -16.57
C GLN A 112 3.29 7.13 -16.97
N SER A 113 4.25 8.06 -16.89
CA SER A 113 5.66 7.79 -17.24
C SER A 113 6.32 6.74 -16.34
N LYS A 114 5.75 6.48 -15.16
CA LYS A 114 6.28 5.54 -14.16
C LYS A 114 5.61 4.17 -14.19
N VAL A 115 4.50 4.03 -14.89
CA VAL A 115 3.84 2.74 -15.09
C VAL A 115 4.80 1.70 -15.69
N PRO A 116 5.60 1.98 -16.73
CA PRO A 116 6.49 0.98 -17.33
C PRO A 116 7.66 0.55 -16.43
N THR A 117 8.07 1.40 -15.48
CA THR A 117 9.27 1.16 -14.66
C THR A 117 8.96 0.67 -13.25
N LEU A 118 7.90 1.17 -12.61
CA LEU A 118 7.52 0.80 -11.23
C LEU A 118 6.29 -0.10 -11.19
N GLY A 119 5.48 -0.09 -12.24
CA GLY A 119 4.26 -0.89 -12.36
C GLY A 119 4.50 -2.39 -12.20
N PRO A 120 5.47 -3.00 -12.92
CA PRO A 120 5.71 -4.44 -12.82
C PRO A 120 6.03 -4.90 -11.39
N PHE A 121 6.85 -4.13 -10.66
CA PHE A 121 7.14 -4.44 -9.25
C PHE A 121 5.89 -4.35 -8.38
N ALA A 122 5.09 -3.30 -8.56
CA ALA A 122 3.84 -3.11 -7.83
C ALA A 122 2.83 -4.24 -8.10
N TYR A 123 2.76 -4.71 -9.35
CA TYR A 123 1.93 -5.83 -9.78
C TYR A 123 2.31 -7.12 -9.09
N LEU A 124 3.61 -7.45 -9.06
CA LEU A 124 4.12 -8.64 -8.37
C LEU A 124 3.84 -8.56 -6.87
N LEU A 125 4.09 -7.40 -6.25
CA LEU A 125 3.87 -7.17 -4.82
C LEU A 125 2.40 -7.35 -4.43
N ARG A 126 1.45 -6.79 -5.20
CA ARG A 126 0.00 -6.89 -4.90
C ARG A 126 -0.49 -8.34 -4.95
N ASN A 127 0.05 -9.14 -5.85
CA ASN A 127 -0.42 -10.49 -6.07
C ASN A 127 0.11 -11.48 -5.01
N PHE A 128 0.96 -11.04 -4.08
CA PHE A 128 1.36 -11.81 -2.91
C PHE A 128 0.14 -12.23 -2.08
N LYS A 129 -0.03 -13.53 -1.80
CA LYS A 129 -1.12 -14.03 -0.96
C LYS A 129 -0.58 -15.07 0.02
N LEU A 130 -0.47 -14.70 1.30
CA LEU A 130 -0.10 -15.65 2.36
C LEU A 130 -1.22 -16.00 3.34
N SER A 131 -2.22 -15.12 3.50
CA SER A 131 -3.31 -15.35 4.44
C SER A 131 -4.62 -15.58 3.72
N THR A 132 -5.22 -16.74 3.98
CA THR A 132 -6.62 -17.03 3.65
C THR A 132 -7.54 -16.90 4.86
N SER A 133 -7.03 -16.43 6.00
CA SER A 133 -7.81 -16.37 7.23
C SER A 133 -8.79 -15.19 7.17
N LEU A 134 -10.08 -15.47 7.33
CA LEU A 134 -11.17 -14.48 7.44
C LEU A 134 -11.15 -13.72 8.79
N LYS A 135 -9.96 -13.42 9.30
CA LYS A 135 -9.76 -12.85 10.63
C LYS A 135 -9.98 -11.35 10.58
N LYS A 136 -10.83 -10.86 11.48
CA LYS A 136 -10.93 -9.42 11.78
C LYS A 136 -9.77 -9.04 12.71
N SER A 137 -9.05 -7.98 12.39
CA SER A 137 -7.97 -7.47 13.23
C SER A 137 -7.85 -5.95 13.18
N THR A 138 -7.04 -5.39 14.06
CA THR A 138 -6.73 -3.96 14.09
C THR A 138 -5.23 -3.77 13.83
N VAL A 139 -4.90 -2.84 12.94
CA VAL A 139 -3.52 -2.45 12.64
C VAL A 139 -3.36 -0.93 12.77
N TYR A 140 -2.13 -0.49 12.97
CA TYR A 140 -1.81 0.88 13.38
C TYR A 140 -0.73 1.49 12.49
N ARG A 141 -0.83 2.80 12.26
CA ARG A 141 0.22 3.57 11.56
C ARG A 141 0.38 4.94 12.16
N GLY A 142 1.61 5.27 12.57
CA GLY A 142 1.99 6.64 12.89
C GLY A 142 2.26 7.44 11.61
N ASP A 143 1.77 8.68 11.52
CA ASP A 143 2.11 9.59 10.42
C ASP A 143 2.07 11.06 10.86
N ASN A 144 2.62 11.93 10.02
CA ASN A 144 2.62 13.37 10.24
C ASN A 144 1.71 14.08 9.24
N LEU A 145 0.60 14.62 9.73
CA LEU A 145 -0.36 15.39 8.94
C LEU A 145 -0.32 16.87 9.28
N SER A 146 -0.58 17.73 8.29
CA SER A 146 -0.82 19.14 8.56
C SER A 146 -2.18 19.35 9.23
N ASN A 147 -2.32 20.42 10.03
CA ASN A 147 -3.58 20.80 10.65
C ASN A 147 -4.73 20.97 9.64
N ASN A 148 -4.40 21.43 8.42
CA ASN A 148 -5.38 21.54 7.33
C ASN A 148 -5.95 20.16 6.94
N LEU A 149 -5.08 19.16 6.76
CA LEU A 149 -5.51 17.80 6.44
C LEU A 149 -6.32 17.19 7.58
N ILE A 150 -5.88 17.34 8.83
CA ILE A 150 -6.61 16.87 10.01
C ILE A 150 -8.02 17.49 10.03
N GLY A 151 -8.13 18.80 9.80
CA GLY A 151 -9.42 19.48 9.70
C GLY A 151 -10.32 18.95 8.57
N LYS A 152 -9.74 18.48 7.45
CA LYS A 152 -10.51 17.81 6.39
C LYS A 152 -11.07 16.47 6.85
N TRP A 153 -10.26 15.64 7.53
CA TRP A 153 -10.72 14.37 8.09
C TRP A 153 -11.87 14.56 9.09
N GLN A 154 -11.78 15.58 9.95
CA GLN A 154 -12.84 15.89 10.90
C GLN A 154 -14.15 16.28 10.19
N LYS A 155 -14.08 17.18 9.20
CA LYS A 155 -15.25 17.62 8.42
C LYS A 155 -15.88 16.47 7.64
N GLU A 156 -15.06 15.59 7.07
CA GLU A 156 -15.56 14.43 6.32
C GLU A 156 -16.28 13.44 7.23
N LYS A 157 -15.75 13.19 8.43
CA LYS A 157 -16.44 12.35 9.42
C LYS A 157 -17.86 12.86 9.75
N GLU A 158 -18.12 14.17 9.64
CA GLU A 158 -19.43 14.78 9.96
C GLU A 158 -20.45 14.68 8.82
N ASN A 159 -20.05 14.31 7.61
CA ASN A 159 -20.98 14.21 6.50
C ASN A 159 -21.85 12.95 6.65
N ALA A 160 -23.18 13.15 6.69
CA ALA A 160 -24.19 12.12 6.91
C ALA A 160 -24.17 10.96 5.89
N ARG A 161 -23.48 11.11 4.75
CA ARG A 161 -23.34 10.05 3.75
C ARG A 161 -22.26 9.00 4.07
N GLY A 162 -21.48 9.20 5.14
CA GLY A 162 -20.37 8.31 5.50
C GLY A 162 -19.26 8.37 4.45
N TYR A 163 -18.21 9.16 4.67
CA TYR A 163 -17.13 9.21 3.69
C TYR A 163 -16.26 7.97 3.75
N TYR A 164 -16.13 7.34 2.58
CA TYR A 164 -15.12 6.33 2.30
C TYR A 164 -13.86 7.00 1.77
N ARG A 165 -12.72 6.53 2.25
CA ARG A 165 -11.38 6.90 1.80
C ARG A 165 -10.69 5.67 1.25
N GLN A 166 -10.14 5.80 0.05
CA GLN A 166 -9.38 4.74 -0.57
C GLN A 166 -7.90 4.94 -0.34
N LEU A 167 -7.20 3.87 0.01
CA LEU A 167 -5.74 3.84 -0.06
C LEU A 167 -5.32 3.82 -1.53
N THR A 168 -4.52 4.79 -1.97
CA THR A 168 -4.01 4.82 -3.36
C THR A 168 -2.71 4.04 -3.52
N ALA A 169 -1.98 3.83 -2.43
CA ALA A 169 -0.72 3.13 -2.37
C ALA A 169 -0.75 2.05 -1.29
N PHE A 170 0.19 1.10 -1.41
CA PHE A 170 0.50 0.19 -0.31
C PHE A 170 0.80 0.97 0.96
N THR A 171 0.22 0.53 2.07
CA THR A 171 0.34 1.21 3.36
C THR A 171 0.87 0.24 4.40
N SER A 172 2.14 0.40 4.73
CA SER A 172 2.77 -0.31 5.84
C SER A 172 2.12 0.12 7.16
N THR A 173 1.74 -0.89 7.95
CA THR A 173 1.12 -0.77 9.27
C THR A 173 1.71 -1.80 10.23
N SER A 174 1.52 -1.62 11.52
CA SER A 174 1.99 -2.51 12.58
C SER A 174 0.80 -3.08 13.34
N ARG A 175 0.84 -4.36 13.71
CA ARG A 175 -0.14 -4.92 14.69
C ARG A 175 0.12 -4.43 16.12
N SER A 176 1.34 -3.98 16.40
CA SER A 176 1.67 -3.37 17.68
C SER A 176 1.38 -1.87 17.65
N ARG A 177 0.37 -1.46 18.44
CA ARG A 177 0.05 -0.03 18.64
C ARG A 177 1.23 0.75 19.19
N GLU A 178 1.95 0.16 20.14
CA GLU A 178 3.11 0.78 20.79
C GLU A 178 4.19 1.15 19.77
N LYS A 179 4.53 0.22 18.86
CA LYS A 179 5.53 0.46 17.81
C LYS A 179 5.09 1.55 16.83
N ALA A 180 3.81 1.56 16.44
CA ALA A 180 3.26 2.62 15.58
C ALA A 180 3.23 3.99 16.27
N GLU A 181 3.00 4.03 17.59
CA GLU A 181 3.01 5.25 18.39
C GLU A 181 4.43 5.75 18.72
N PHE A 182 5.42 4.86 18.75
CA PHE A 182 6.83 5.20 19.02
C PHE A 182 7.42 6.12 17.95
N MET A 183 6.89 6.07 16.74
CA MET A 183 7.29 6.99 15.67
C MET A 183 6.98 8.44 16.08
N ASP A 184 7.91 9.36 15.78
CA ASP A 184 7.73 10.80 16.00
C ASP A 184 6.65 11.36 15.06
N CYS A 185 5.39 11.23 15.47
CA CYS A 185 4.20 11.43 14.67
C CYS A 185 3.14 12.23 15.44
N ASN A 186 2.38 13.08 14.75
CA ASN A 186 1.27 13.83 15.34
C ASN A 186 -0.10 13.16 15.11
N VAL A 187 -0.16 12.09 14.30
CA VAL A 187 -1.36 11.29 14.06
C VAL A 187 -1.06 9.81 14.22
N LEU A 188 -1.99 9.09 14.88
CA LEU A 188 -2.09 7.64 14.85
C LEU A 188 -3.35 7.25 14.07
N PHE A 189 -3.16 6.56 12.95
CA PHE A 189 -4.24 5.87 12.27
C PHE A 189 -4.47 4.50 12.93
N ILE A 190 -5.75 4.18 13.13
CA ILE A 190 -6.23 2.91 13.67
C ILE A 190 -7.12 2.30 12.59
N PHE A 191 -6.74 1.16 12.03
CA PHE A 191 -7.49 0.51 10.96
C PHE A 191 -8.09 -0.80 11.48
N ASP A 192 -9.41 -0.91 11.46
CA ASP A 192 -10.09 -2.20 11.60
C ASP A 192 -10.20 -2.84 10.21
N ILE A 193 -9.61 -4.02 10.07
CA ILE A 193 -9.43 -4.70 8.79
C ILE A 193 -9.95 -6.14 8.80
N ASN A 194 -10.23 -6.66 7.62
CA ASN A 194 -10.33 -8.07 7.31
C ASN A 194 -9.03 -8.53 6.66
N GLU A 195 -8.28 -9.39 7.35
CA GLU A 195 -6.94 -9.80 6.93
C GLU A 195 -6.90 -10.54 5.59
N CYS A 196 -8.02 -11.09 5.08
CA CYS A 196 -8.00 -11.75 3.77
C CYS A 196 -8.31 -10.83 2.58
N PHE A 197 -8.80 -9.61 2.83
CA PHE A 197 -9.23 -8.69 1.77
C PHE A 197 -8.44 -7.38 1.74
N ASP A 198 -7.96 -6.92 2.89
CA ASP A 198 -7.45 -5.56 3.00
C ASP A 198 -5.92 -5.47 2.87
N GLY A 199 -5.21 -6.60 2.90
CA GLY A 199 -3.75 -6.65 2.85
C GLY A 199 -3.16 -7.99 3.28
N TYR A 200 -1.88 -8.00 3.64
CA TYR A 200 -1.14 -9.22 3.97
C TYR A 200 -0.21 -9.05 5.17
N ASP A 201 -0.01 -10.16 5.90
CA ASP A 201 1.03 -10.26 6.91
C ASP A 201 2.40 -10.37 6.23
N VAL A 202 3.22 -9.34 6.39
CA VAL A 202 4.58 -9.29 5.83
C VAL A 202 5.64 -9.39 6.93
N SER A 203 5.23 -9.55 8.19
CA SER A 203 6.13 -9.64 9.33
C SER A 203 7.20 -10.73 9.21
N PRO A 204 6.99 -11.90 8.55
CA PRO A 204 8.06 -12.89 8.38
C PRO A 204 9.18 -12.45 7.43
N PHE A 205 8.92 -11.45 6.58
CA PHE A 205 9.84 -10.95 5.54
C PHE A 205 10.34 -9.55 5.85
N SER A 206 9.69 -8.83 6.76
CA SER A 206 10.10 -7.51 7.17
C SER A 206 11.40 -7.57 7.96
N CYS A 207 12.34 -6.67 7.65
CA CYS A 207 13.52 -6.47 8.49
C CYS A 207 13.21 -5.66 9.75
N LEU A 208 11.98 -5.14 9.88
CA LEU A 208 11.53 -4.39 11.04
C LEU A 208 10.78 -5.35 11.97
N ASN A 209 11.16 -5.36 13.25
CA ASN A 209 10.46 -6.13 14.28
C ASN A 209 9.16 -5.41 14.68
N GLU A 210 8.29 -5.11 13.72
CA GLU A 210 7.06 -4.31 13.90
C GLU A 210 5.77 -5.11 13.80
N GLU A 211 5.83 -6.43 13.61
CA GLU A 211 4.64 -7.25 13.29
C GLU A 211 3.89 -6.64 12.10
N GLU A 212 4.66 -6.29 11.05
CA GLU A 212 4.21 -5.49 9.92
C GLU A 212 3.09 -6.19 9.15
N PHE A 213 2.03 -5.42 8.88
CA PHE A 213 0.93 -5.77 8.02
C PHE A 213 0.85 -4.75 6.88
N LEU A 214 0.87 -5.21 5.65
CA LEU A 214 0.87 -4.35 4.47
C LEU A 214 -0.54 -4.25 3.92
N LEU A 215 -1.17 -3.07 4.04
CA LEU A 215 -2.47 -2.81 3.44
C LEU A 215 -2.36 -2.59 1.93
N ASP A 216 -3.30 -3.18 1.21
CA ASP A 216 -3.34 -3.15 -0.25
C ASP A 216 -3.80 -1.78 -0.79
N PRO A 217 -3.27 -1.36 -1.95
CA PRO A 217 -3.82 -0.25 -2.69
C PRO A 217 -5.24 -0.62 -3.16
N GLY A 218 -6.14 0.35 -3.11
CA GLY A 218 -7.54 0.21 -3.46
C GLY A 218 -8.46 -0.10 -2.28
N THR A 219 -7.91 -0.44 -1.10
CA THR A 219 -8.72 -0.73 0.10
C THR A 219 -9.50 0.51 0.55
N LEU A 220 -10.81 0.32 0.79
CA LEU A 220 -11.75 1.38 1.15
C LEU A 220 -12.04 1.36 2.65
N PHE A 221 -11.93 2.52 3.28
CA PHE A 221 -12.15 2.71 4.70
C PHE A 221 -13.21 3.77 4.98
N HIS A 222 -14.13 3.46 5.86
CA HIS A 222 -15.04 4.42 6.45
C HIS A 222 -14.38 5.13 7.64
N ILE A 223 -14.55 6.45 7.74
CA ILE A 223 -14.03 7.25 8.87
C ILE A 223 -14.98 7.11 10.08
N VAL A 224 -14.55 6.36 11.09
CA VAL A 224 -15.34 6.12 12.32
C VAL A 224 -15.23 7.29 13.28
N SER A 225 -14.01 7.74 13.57
CA SER A 225 -13.78 8.86 14.49
C SER A 225 -12.47 9.59 14.22
N CYS A 226 -12.45 10.87 14.59
CA CYS A 226 -11.27 11.74 14.57
C CYS A 226 -11.21 12.46 15.91
N GLN A 227 -10.37 12.01 16.84
CA GLN A 227 -10.30 12.52 18.21
C GLN A 227 -8.88 12.94 18.57
N PHE A 228 -8.72 13.99 19.37
CA PHE A 228 -7.42 14.39 19.88
C PHE A 228 -7.18 13.78 21.26
N ASP A 229 -6.12 13.00 21.41
CA ASP A 229 -5.66 12.49 22.69
C ASP A 229 -4.79 13.57 23.37
N VAL A 230 -5.34 14.20 24.40
CA VAL A 230 -4.68 15.29 25.13
C VAL A 230 -3.42 14.80 25.87
N ASN A 231 -3.44 13.56 26.36
CA ASN A 231 -2.33 13.00 27.13
C ASN A 231 -1.16 12.66 26.23
N LYS A 232 -1.44 12.03 25.08
CA LYS A 232 -0.41 11.68 24.08
C LYS A 232 -0.06 12.82 23.14
N LYS A 233 -0.87 13.88 23.11
CA LYS A 233 -0.78 15.02 22.17
C LYS A 233 -0.80 14.58 20.71
N LYS A 234 -1.63 13.58 20.38
CA LYS A 234 -1.76 13.02 19.02
C LYS A 234 -3.22 12.98 18.60
N TRP A 235 -3.47 13.11 17.30
CA TRP A 235 -4.77 12.80 16.72
C TRP A 235 -4.91 11.30 16.51
N LEU A 236 -6.04 10.74 16.91
CA LEU A 236 -6.46 9.38 16.67
C LEU A 236 -7.50 9.40 15.55
N ILE A 237 -7.16 8.82 14.40
CA ILE A 237 -8.06 8.68 13.25
C ILE A 237 -8.40 7.21 13.10
N HIS A 238 -9.64 6.86 13.43
CA HIS A 238 -10.14 5.48 13.37
C HIS A 238 -10.87 5.24 12.06
N LEU A 239 -10.44 4.21 11.35
CA LEU A 239 -10.87 3.80 10.04
C LEU A 239 -11.36 2.35 10.11
N LYS A 240 -12.48 2.05 9.47
CA LYS A 240 -13.04 0.69 9.39
C LYS A 240 -13.19 0.28 7.94
N SER A 241 -12.62 -0.86 7.57
CA SER A 241 -12.70 -1.39 6.20
C SER A 241 -14.16 -1.56 5.77
N SER A 242 -14.47 -1.17 4.54
CA SER A 242 -15.81 -1.34 3.96
C SER A 242 -16.20 -2.82 3.88
N MET A 243 -15.24 -3.73 3.71
CA MET A 243 -15.51 -5.18 3.70
C MET A 243 -16.08 -5.65 5.04
N LEU A 244 -15.63 -5.07 6.16
CA LEU A 244 -16.20 -5.37 7.49
C LEU A 244 -17.60 -4.80 7.69
N VAL A 245 -17.95 -3.73 6.98
CA VAL A 245 -19.30 -3.15 7.00
C VAL A 245 -20.24 -4.06 6.21
N VAL A 246 -19.88 -4.37 4.96
CA VAL A 246 -20.68 -5.23 4.07
C VAL A 246 -20.88 -6.63 4.66
N MET A 247 -19.82 -7.25 5.23
CA MET A 247 -19.95 -8.57 5.85
C MET A 247 -20.62 -8.55 7.22
N GLY A 248 -20.66 -7.40 7.91
CA GLY A 248 -21.41 -7.26 9.16
C GLY A 248 -22.93 -7.26 8.94
N ASP A 249 -23.37 -6.81 7.76
CA ASP A 249 -24.78 -6.89 7.33
C ASP A 249 -25.16 -8.28 6.81
N ILE A 250 -24.18 -9.17 6.63
CA ILE A 250 -24.35 -10.60 6.33
C ILE A 250 -24.09 -11.37 7.62
N GLU A 251 -24.90 -11.12 8.66
CA GLU A 251 -25.05 -12.14 9.70
C GLU A 251 -25.75 -13.33 9.04
N ILE A 252 -25.01 -14.43 8.93
CA ILE A 252 -25.51 -15.74 8.54
C ILE A 252 -26.54 -16.14 9.60
N ASN A 253 -27.82 -15.97 9.28
CA ASN A 253 -28.92 -16.70 9.92
C ASN A 253 -28.87 -18.16 9.48
#